data_AF-A0A0S2QDA3-F1
#
_entry.id   AF-A0A0S2QDA3-F1
#
_cell.length_a   1.000
_cell.length_b   1.000
_cell.length_c   1.000
_cell.angle_alpha   90.00
_cell.angle_beta   90.00
_cell.angle_gamma   90.00
#
_symmetry.space_group_name_H-M   'P 1'
#
loop_
_entity.id
_entity.type
_entity.pdbx_description
1 polymer ?
#
loop_
_entity_poly.entity_id
_entity_poly.type
_entity_poly.pdbx_seq_one_letter_code
_entity_poly.pdbx_strand_id
1 'polypeptide(L)'
;MPALAKDDDDDDSGVKAPPLRTDAVLQARDKYEFGRKYKADTKLMIDNMKIVTDMGRGTPQMEDIAKATRKQMIEYISLYRARPETTKLPSFSVMYTAINTVAGHYASYGYKYPIPEKRRVRLAEQYLEVERALARGK
;
A
#
# COMPACT_ATOMS: atom_id res chain seq x y z
N MET A 1 -25.71 14.23 -33.20
CA MET A 1 -24.91 13.44 -32.25
C MET A 1 -23.79 14.36 -31.74
N PRO A 2 -23.90 14.99 -30.56
CA PRO A 2 -22.87 15.92 -30.08
C PRO A 2 -21.70 15.18 -29.40
N ALA A 3 -20.57 15.88 -29.42
CA ALA A 3 -19.19 15.52 -29.11
C ALA A 3 -18.91 14.68 -27.85
N LEU A 4 -18.01 13.71 -28.03
CA LEU A 4 -17.26 13.05 -26.96
C LEU A 4 -16.06 13.95 -26.61
N ALA A 5 -16.19 14.75 -25.55
CA ALA A 5 -15.06 15.44 -24.95
C ALA A 5 -14.15 14.40 -24.31
N LYS A 6 -12.93 14.26 -24.85
CA LYS A 6 -11.80 13.72 -24.12
C LYS A 6 -11.28 14.88 -23.28
N ASP A 7 -11.70 14.94 -22.03
CA ASP A 7 -10.99 15.72 -21.02
C ASP A 7 -9.79 14.86 -20.61
N ASP A 8 -8.69 15.04 -21.35
CA ASP A 8 -7.33 14.72 -20.91
C ASP A 8 -6.96 15.74 -19.82
N ASP A 9 -7.48 15.51 -18.61
CA ASP A 9 -6.91 16.12 -17.40
C ASP A 9 -5.61 15.38 -17.07
N ASP A 10 -4.52 15.90 -17.64
CA ASP A 10 -3.14 15.74 -17.16
C ASP A 10 -3.04 16.29 -15.72
N ASP A 11 -3.54 15.54 -14.73
CA ASP A 11 -3.16 15.75 -13.33
C ASP A 11 -1.78 15.11 -13.11
N ASP A 12 -0.75 15.86 -13.53
CA ASP A 12 0.67 15.61 -13.19
C ASP A 12 0.87 15.88 -11.70
N SER A 13 0.35 14.98 -10.87
CA SER A 13 0.81 14.85 -9.50
C SER A 13 2.25 14.31 -9.58
N GLY A 14 3.22 15.19 -9.31
CA GLY A 14 4.68 14.92 -9.43
C GLY A 14 5.26 13.82 -8.52
N VAL A 15 4.50 12.79 -8.18
CA VAL A 15 4.92 11.58 -7.46
C VAL A 15 5.31 10.51 -8.48
N LYS A 16 6.57 10.55 -8.95
CA LYS A 16 7.13 9.49 -9.79
C LYS A 16 7.18 8.17 -9.01
N ALA A 17 6.77 7.06 -9.62
CA ALA A 17 6.93 5.74 -9.03
C ALA A 17 8.42 5.51 -8.68
N PRO A 18 8.74 5.02 -7.47
CA PRO A 18 10.10 4.66 -7.13
C PRO A 18 10.69 3.66 -8.15
N PRO A 19 12.01 3.63 -8.38
CA PRO A 19 12.60 2.57 -9.20
C PRO A 19 12.28 1.20 -8.59
N LEU A 20 11.97 0.22 -9.44
CA LEU A 20 11.69 -1.14 -9.00
C LEU A 20 12.94 -1.71 -8.31
N ARG A 21 12.79 -2.23 -7.10
CA ARG A 21 13.85 -2.90 -6.34
C ARG A 21 13.77 -4.41 -6.58
N THR A 22 14.90 -5.03 -6.90
CA THR A 22 15.02 -6.49 -7.09
C THR A 22 15.81 -7.17 -5.96
N ASP A 23 16.25 -6.38 -4.98
CA ASP A 23 17.00 -6.74 -3.79
C ASP A 23 16.11 -6.88 -2.54
N ALA A 24 14.79 -6.81 -2.68
CA ALA A 24 13.89 -6.94 -1.54
C ALA A 24 14.00 -8.34 -0.93
N VAL A 25 14.44 -8.40 0.33
CA VAL A 25 14.56 -9.63 1.11
C VAL A 25 13.37 -9.73 2.06
N LEU A 26 12.86 -10.95 2.30
CA LEU A 26 11.86 -11.19 3.34
C LEU A 26 12.37 -10.67 4.68
N GLN A 27 11.73 -9.63 5.19
CA GLN A 27 12.11 -9.03 6.45
C GLN A 27 11.82 -9.99 7.61
N ALA A 28 12.59 -9.88 8.69
CA ALA A 28 12.39 -10.68 9.91
C ALA A 28 10.96 -10.55 10.43
N ARG A 29 10.43 -11.61 11.06
CA ARG A 29 9.05 -11.68 11.58
C ARG A 29 8.68 -10.51 12.49
N ASP A 30 9.63 -10.01 13.27
CA ASP A 30 9.46 -8.87 14.17
C ASP A 30 9.05 -7.57 13.46
N LYS A 31 9.39 -7.43 12.17
CA LYS A 31 9.00 -6.26 11.34
C LYS A 31 7.58 -6.36 10.77
N TYR A 32 6.88 -7.46 11.07
CA TYR A 32 5.49 -7.68 10.74
C TYR A 32 4.58 -7.67 11.98
N GLU A 33 5.14 -7.63 13.20
CA GLU A 33 4.37 -7.53 14.44
C GLU A 33 3.95 -6.10 14.77
N PHE A 34 2.70 -5.95 15.21
CA PHE A 34 2.14 -4.65 15.58
C PHE A 34 2.21 -4.41 17.08
N GLY A 35 2.80 -3.27 17.46
CA GLY A 35 2.95 -2.84 18.85
C GLY A 35 1.67 -2.28 19.47
N ARG A 36 0.52 -2.40 18.79
CA ARG A 36 -0.78 -1.81 19.14
C ARG A 36 -0.79 -0.28 19.19
N LYS A 37 0.24 0.35 18.61
CA LYS A 37 0.39 1.82 18.50
C LYS A 37 0.06 2.22 17.08
N TYR A 38 -1.16 2.73 16.88
CA TYR A 38 -1.69 3.07 15.55
C TYR A 38 -0.67 3.81 14.67
N LYS A 39 -0.14 4.96 15.11
CA LYS A 39 0.82 5.73 14.30
C LYS A 39 2.08 4.97 13.90
N ALA A 40 2.65 4.17 14.80
CA ALA A 40 3.87 3.41 14.52
C ALA A 40 3.55 2.22 13.60
N ASP A 41 2.45 1.53 13.88
CA ASP A 41 1.98 0.37 13.12
C ASP A 41 1.57 0.76 11.70
N THR A 42 0.87 1.89 11.50
CA THR A 42 0.53 2.41 10.17
C THR A 42 1.79 2.79 9.39
N LYS A 43 2.79 3.41 10.04
CA LYS A 43 4.05 3.75 9.37
C LYS A 43 4.83 2.51 8.93
N LEU A 44 4.91 1.50 9.81
CA LEU A 44 5.50 0.20 9.50
C LEU A 44 4.77 -0.48 8.33
N MET A 45 3.44 -0.42 8.35
CA MET A 45 2.59 -0.98 7.32
C MET A 45 2.82 -0.31 5.96
N ILE A 46 2.94 1.03 5.94
CA ILE A 46 3.25 1.79 4.73
C ILE A 46 4.62 1.41 4.19
N ASP A 47 5.64 1.27 5.05
CA ASP A 47 7.00 0.91 4.62
C ASP A 47 7.02 -0.50 3.98
N ASN A 48 6.37 -1.46 4.64
CA ASN A 48 6.24 -2.83 4.11
C ASN A 48 5.43 -2.86 2.80
N MET A 49 4.35 -2.07 2.70
CA MET A 49 3.62 -1.93 1.45
C MET A 49 4.48 -1.31 0.35
N LYS A 50 5.24 -0.24 0.64
CA LYS A 50 6.15 0.41 -0.33
C LYS A 50 7.16 -0.59 -0.88
N ILE A 51 7.79 -1.39 -0.03
CA ILE A 51 8.71 -2.45 -0.44
C ILE A 51 8.03 -3.38 -1.44
N VAL A 52 6.82 -3.84 -1.11
CA VAL A 52 6.08 -4.82 -1.90
C VAL A 52 5.55 -4.26 -3.21
N THR A 53 5.13 -3.00 -3.22
CA THR A 53 4.73 -2.29 -4.44
C THR A 53 5.94 -1.96 -5.32
N ASP A 54 7.12 -1.80 -4.74
CA ASP A 54 8.37 -1.49 -5.45
C ASP A 54 9.11 -2.74 -5.93
N MET A 55 8.70 -3.96 -5.55
CA MET A 55 9.36 -5.18 -6.03
C MET A 55 9.25 -5.34 -7.55
N GLY A 56 10.39 -5.53 -8.20
CA GLY A 56 10.52 -5.77 -9.63
C GLY A 56 10.21 -7.21 -10.05
N ARG A 57 9.93 -7.40 -11.34
CA ARG A 57 9.85 -8.75 -11.92
C ARG A 57 11.22 -9.43 -11.80
N GLY A 58 11.27 -10.61 -11.18
CA GLY A 58 12.51 -11.36 -10.99
C GLY A 58 13.13 -11.27 -9.59
N THR A 59 12.48 -10.59 -8.65
CA THR A 59 12.90 -10.58 -7.24
C THR A 59 12.78 -12.01 -6.67
N PRO A 60 13.86 -12.63 -6.18
CA PRO A 60 13.78 -13.92 -5.50
C PRO A 60 12.90 -13.77 -4.25
N GLN A 61 12.02 -14.74 -3.98
CA GLN A 61 11.06 -14.72 -2.85
C GLN A 61 9.97 -13.62 -2.91
N MET A 62 9.72 -12.99 -4.07
CA MET A 62 8.62 -12.03 -4.24
C MET A 62 7.28 -12.58 -3.74
N GLU A 63 7.02 -13.86 -4.00
CA GLU A 63 5.79 -14.53 -3.58
C GLU A 63 5.67 -14.66 -2.06
N ASP A 64 6.75 -15.02 -1.37
CA ASP A 64 6.78 -15.12 0.09
C ASP A 64 6.64 -13.74 0.74
N ILE A 65 7.32 -12.73 0.21
CA ILE A 65 7.24 -11.34 0.70
C ILE A 65 5.82 -10.79 0.51
N ALA A 66 5.21 -11.01 -0.66
CA ALA A 66 3.86 -10.56 -0.93
C ALA A 66 2.82 -11.31 -0.09
N LYS A 67 3.00 -12.61 0.18
CA LYS A 67 2.16 -13.38 1.11
C LYS A 67 2.31 -12.89 2.55
N ALA A 68 3.53 -12.68 3.03
CA ALA A 68 3.80 -12.16 4.37
C ALA A 68 3.17 -10.77 4.56
N THR A 69 3.35 -9.88 3.59
CA THR A 69 2.77 -8.53 3.62
C THR A 69 1.26 -8.58 3.55
N ARG A 70 0.67 -9.44 2.71
CA ARG A 70 -0.79 -9.63 2.68
C ARG A 70 -1.32 -10.11 4.03
N LYS A 71 -0.63 -11.04 4.68
CA LYS A 71 -1.01 -11.51 6.03
C LYS A 71 -0.98 -10.34 7.03
N GLN A 72 0.08 -9.53 7.00
CA GLN A 72 0.20 -8.34 7.83
C GLN A 72 -0.90 -7.31 7.53
N MET A 73 -1.29 -7.10 6.27
CA MET A 73 -2.41 -6.22 5.89
C MET A 73 -3.71 -6.67 6.57
N ILE A 74 -4.01 -7.96 6.54
CA ILE A 74 -5.23 -8.54 7.12
C ILE A 74 -5.21 -8.39 8.65
N GLU A 75 -4.06 -8.66 9.27
CA GLU A 75 -3.87 -8.52 10.71
C GLU A 75 -4.04 -7.06 11.16
N TYR A 76 -3.45 -6.11 10.44
CA TYR A 76 -3.63 -4.67 10.67
C TYR A 76 -5.11 -4.27 10.65
N ILE A 77 -5.82 -4.67 9.60
CA ILE A 77 -7.25 -4.40 9.48
C ILE A 77 -8.02 -5.05 10.63
N SER A 78 -7.73 -6.30 10.97
CA SER A 78 -8.41 -7.02 12.05
C SER A 78 -8.23 -6.31 13.41
N LEU A 79 -7.01 -5.86 13.71
CA LEU A 79 -6.69 -5.16 14.95
C LEU A 79 -7.36 -3.78 15.06
N TYR A 80 -7.34 -3.01 13.97
CA TYR A 80 -7.78 -1.61 13.99
C TYR A 80 -9.23 -1.41 13.58
N ARG A 81 -9.83 -2.34 12.84
CA ARG A 81 -11.27 -2.29 12.52
C ARG A 81 -12.15 -2.48 13.75
N ALA A 82 -11.67 -3.23 14.75
CA ALA A 82 -12.37 -3.42 16.02
C ALA A 82 -12.38 -2.16 16.90
N ARG A 83 -11.50 -1.18 16.62
CA ARG A 83 -11.38 0.05 17.39
C ARG A 83 -12.10 1.20 16.68
N PRO A 84 -13.22 1.71 17.21
CA PRO A 84 -13.98 2.81 16.59
C PRO A 84 -13.20 4.13 16.53
N GLU A 85 -12.16 4.26 17.36
CA GLU A 85 -11.27 5.43 17.36
C GLU A 85 -10.39 5.49 16.10
N THR A 86 -9.99 4.33 15.57
CA THR A 86 -9.13 4.26 14.38
C THR A 86 -9.93 4.20 13.08
N THR A 87 -11.14 3.64 13.09
CA THR A 87 -11.99 3.59 11.89
C THR A 87 -12.56 4.95 11.47
N LYS A 88 -12.60 5.92 12.39
CA LYS A 88 -13.02 7.32 12.10
C LYS A 88 -11.90 8.16 11.48
N LEU A 89 -10.66 7.67 11.51
CA LEU A 89 -9.49 8.40 11.01
C LEU A 89 -9.44 8.31 9.48
N PRO A 90 -9.39 9.44 8.74
CA PRO A 90 -9.14 9.41 7.30
C PRO A 90 -7.87 8.62 6.94
N SER A 91 -6.83 8.64 7.78
CA SER A 91 -5.62 7.82 7.57
C SER A 91 -5.94 6.32 7.45
N PHE A 92 -6.89 5.82 8.23
CA PHE A 92 -7.27 4.40 8.18
C PHE A 92 -8.07 4.08 6.91
N SER A 93 -9.01 4.95 6.53
CA SER A 93 -9.85 4.75 5.33
C SER A 93 -9.03 4.74 4.04
N VAL A 94 -8.06 5.66 3.91
CA VAL A 94 -7.15 5.70 2.75
C VAL A 94 -6.27 4.45 2.74
N MET A 95 -5.73 4.05 3.89
CA MET A 95 -4.91 2.84 4.01
C MET A 95 -5.68 1.57 3.67
N TYR A 96 -6.93 1.45 4.13
CA TYR A 96 -7.82 0.33 3.81
C TYR A 96 -8.08 0.23 2.30
N THR A 97 -8.23 1.37 1.62
CA THR A 97 -8.41 1.44 0.16
C THR A 97 -7.14 1.00 -0.58
N ALA A 98 -5.96 1.44 -0.11
CA ALA A 98 -4.67 1.02 -0.66
C ALA A 98 -4.46 -0.50 -0.52
N ILE A 99 -4.77 -1.05 0.67
CA ILE A 99 -4.69 -2.48 0.96
C ILE A 99 -5.60 -3.27 0.02
N ASN A 100 -6.85 -2.86 -0.15
CA ASN A 100 -7.79 -3.55 -1.06
C ASN A 100 -7.32 -3.50 -2.53
N THR A 101 -6.71 -2.39 -2.94
CA THR A 101 -6.15 -2.24 -4.29
C THR A 101 -5.02 -3.24 -4.53
N VAL A 102 -4.10 -3.37 -3.57
CA VAL A 102 -2.98 -4.32 -3.63
C VAL A 102 -3.47 -5.78 -3.53
N ALA A 103 -4.40 -6.06 -2.61
CA ALA A 103 -5.00 -7.39 -2.48
C ALA A 103 -5.77 -7.82 -3.73
N GLY A 104 -6.50 -6.90 -4.37
CA GLY A 104 -7.18 -7.13 -5.63
C GLY A 104 -6.21 -7.47 -6.77
N HIS A 105 -5.08 -6.78 -6.86
CA HIS A 105 -4.03 -7.11 -7.83
C HIS A 105 -3.49 -8.53 -7.63
N TYR A 106 -3.18 -8.91 -6.39
CA TYR A 106 -2.73 -10.27 -6.09
C TYR A 106 -3.79 -11.34 -6.33
N ALA A 107 -5.07 -11.03 -6.14
CA ALA A 107 -6.14 -11.95 -6.44
C ALA A 107 -6.30 -12.19 -7.95
N SER A 108 -6.15 -11.14 -8.79
CA SER A 108 -6.35 -11.24 -10.23
C SER A 108 -5.12 -11.74 -11.00
N TYR A 109 -3.92 -11.26 -10.65
CA TYR A 109 -2.68 -11.54 -11.41
C TYR A 109 -1.75 -12.50 -10.68
N GLY A 110 -1.99 -12.78 -9.39
CA GLY A 110 -1.11 -13.58 -8.56
C GLY A 110 0.12 -12.82 -8.07
N TYR A 111 0.92 -13.49 -7.24
CA TYR A 111 2.10 -12.92 -6.58
C TYR A 111 3.36 -12.84 -7.46
N LYS A 112 3.26 -13.36 -8.69
CA LYS A 112 4.38 -13.47 -9.63
C LYS A 112 4.52 -12.23 -10.53
N TYR A 113 3.53 -11.35 -10.53
CA TYR A 113 3.50 -10.15 -11.36
C TYR A 113 3.60 -8.88 -10.52
N PRO A 114 4.60 -8.01 -10.78
CA PRO A 114 4.71 -6.73 -10.10
C PRO A 114 3.48 -5.85 -10.38
N ILE A 115 3.23 -4.91 -9.48
CA ILE A 115 2.14 -3.95 -9.65
C ILE A 115 2.49 -3.00 -10.81
N PRO A 116 1.55 -2.72 -11.74
CA PRO A 116 1.78 -1.80 -12.84
C PRO A 116 2.16 -0.41 -12.34
N GLU A 117 3.03 0.29 -13.07
CA GLU A 117 3.54 1.61 -12.71
C GLU A 117 2.43 2.61 -12.36
N LYS A 118 1.38 2.71 -13.18
CA LYS A 118 0.21 3.57 -12.89
C LYS A 118 -0.46 3.29 -11.54
N ARG A 119 -0.53 2.01 -11.12
CA ARG A 119 -1.06 1.65 -9.81
C ARG A 119 -0.09 2.01 -8.68
N ARG A 120 1.20 1.86 -8.92
CA ARG A 120 2.25 2.23 -7.95
C ARG A 120 2.26 3.73 -7.67
N VAL A 121 2.09 4.56 -8.69
CA VAL A 121 1.94 6.02 -8.54
C VAL A 121 0.76 6.35 -7.63
N ARG A 122 -0.43 5.81 -7.93
CA ARG A 122 -1.62 6.01 -7.08
C ARG A 122 -1.44 5.52 -5.64
N LEU A 123 -0.78 4.38 -5.45
CA LEU A 123 -0.48 3.85 -4.12
C LEU A 123 0.51 4.76 -3.38
N ALA A 124 1.52 5.31 -4.07
CA ALA A 124 2.48 6.24 -3.48
C ALA A 124 1.82 7.54 -3.01
N GLU A 125 0.86 8.08 -3.77
CA GLU A 125 0.03 9.22 -3.35
C GLU A 125 -0.79 8.91 -2.10
N GLN A 126 -1.45 7.74 -2.08
CA GLN A 126 -2.21 7.28 -0.92
C GLN A 126 -1.32 7.15 0.31
N TYR A 127 -0.11 6.61 0.18
CA TYR A 127 0.84 6.53 1.29
C TYR A 127 1.22 7.91 1.82
N LEU A 128 1.46 8.88 0.93
CA LEU A 128 1.77 10.26 1.33
C LEU A 128 0.59 10.92 2.04
N GLU A 129 -0.64 10.68 1.56
CA GLU A 129 -1.86 11.18 2.19
C GLU A 129 -2.04 10.60 3.60
N VAL A 130 -1.82 9.30 3.77
CA VAL A 130 -1.87 8.64 5.08
C VAL A 130 -0.79 9.21 6.00
N GLU A 131 0.45 9.37 5.53
CA GLU A 131 1.53 9.99 6.34
C GLU A 131 1.18 11.42 6.77
N ARG A 132 0.58 12.23 5.88
CA ARG A 132 0.10 13.58 6.18
C ARG A 132 -1.07 13.58 7.17
N ALA A 133 -1.99 12.62 7.07
CA ALA A 133 -3.09 12.47 8.02
C ALA A 133 -2.56 12.07 9.41
N LEU A 134 -1.66 11.08 9.47
CA LEU A 134 -1.00 10.64 10.71
C LEU A 134 -0.21 11.75 11.41
N ALA A 135 0.53 12.56 10.63
CA ALA A 135 1.25 13.72 11.14
C ALA A 135 0.32 14.75 11.78
N ARG A 136 -0.89 14.92 11.22
CA ARG A 136 -1.95 15.78 11.74
C ARG A 136 -2.76 15.14 12.89
N GLY A 137 -2.48 13.88 13.24
CA GLY A 137 -3.24 13.13 14.24
C GLY A 137 -4.65 12.76 13.78
N LYS A 138 -4.89 12.70 12.48
CA LYS A 138 -6.16 12.38 11.82
C LYS A 138 -6.06 11.08 11.04
#